data_AF-A0A3M1SMR9-F1
#
_entry.id   AF-A0A3M1SMR9-F1
#
_cell.length_a   1.000
_cell.length_b   1.000
_cell.length_c   1.000
_cell.angle_alpha   90.00
_cell.angle_beta   90.00
_cell.angle_gamma   90.00
#
_symmetry.space_group_name_H-M   'P 1'
#
loop_
_entity.id
_entity.type
_entity.pdbx_description
1 polymer ?
#
loop_
_entity_poly.entity_id
_entity_poly.type
_entity_poly.pdbx_seq_one_letter_code
_entity_poly.pdbx_strand_id
1 'polypeptide(L)'
;MDRFKEIAIEVSLFSRGDQFKFLDELFSHLPPHRRMELAEHSMHLTIPRSRWMEIEDWMERRIVRKYDMTPNQLAGICMNYMKIDRKMRPLLVKLARRVKDRVRKRNQKGGSLGGK
;
A
#
# COMPACT_ATOMS: atom_id res chain seq x y z
N MET A 1 9.76 -31.42 -4.82
CA MET A 1 8.88 -30.22 -4.92
C MET A 1 9.54 -29.11 -4.13
N ASP A 2 9.17 -27.85 -4.35
CA ASP A 2 9.72 -26.72 -3.59
C ASP A 2 9.20 -26.81 -2.14
N ARG A 3 10.08 -26.93 -1.15
CA ARG A 3 9.72 -27.21 0.27
C ARG A 3 8.71 -26.19 0.83
N PHE A 4 8.73 -24.97 0.30
CA PHE A 4 7.75 -23.94 0.63
C PHE A 4 6.33 -24.26 0.15
N LYS A 5 6.19 -24.93 -0.99
CA LYS A 5 4.88 -25.35 -1.52
C LYS A 5 4.28 -26.47 -0.67
N GLU A 6 5.11 -27.39 -0.19
CA GLU A 6 4.67 -28.47 0.72
C GLU A 6 4.13 -27.89 2.03
N ILE A 7 4.89 -26.98 2.67
CA ILE A 7 4.44 -26.28 3.89
C ILE A 7 3.15 -25.49 3.64
N ALA A 8 3.04 -24.79 2.50
CA ALA A 8 1.84 -24.03 2.17
C ALA A 8 0.61 -24.94 2.00
N ILE A 9 0.78 -26.12 1.39
CA ILE A 9 -0.28 -27.13 1.25
C ILE A 9 -0.67 -27.67 2.63
N GLU A 10 0.29 -28.07 3.46
CA GLU A 10 0.02 -28.58 4.81
C GLU A 10 -0.74 -27.58 5.68
N VAL A 11 -0.32 -26.31 5.67
CA VAL A 11 -1.00 -25.23 6.39
C VAL A 11 -2.42 -25.04 5.85
N SER A 12 -2.64 -25.14 4.54
CA SER A 12 -3.96 -24.97 3.94
C SER A 12 -4.98 -26.05 4.37
N LEU A 13 -4.49 -27.20 4.83
CA LEU A 13 -5.33 -28.29 5.35
C LEU A 13 -5.80 -28.05 6.79
N PHE A 14 -5.20 -27.09 7.51
CA PHE A 14 -5.61 -26.76 8.87
C PHE A 14 -6.96 -26.03 8.91
N SER A 15 -7.59 -26.03 10.10
CA SER A 15 -8.75 -25.17 10.34
C SER A 15 -8.39 -23.70 10.10
N ARG A 16 -9.35 -22.87 9.72
CA ARG A 16 -9.09 -21.44 9.50
C ARG A 16 -8.48 -20.75 10.74
N GLY A 17 -8.90 -21.16 11.94
CA GLY A 17 -8.34 -20.66 13.19
C GLY A 17 -6.86 -21.02 13.38
N ASP A 18 -6.49 -22.27 13.06
CA ASP A 18 -5.11 -22.73 13.21
C ASP A 18 -4.20 -22.26 12.08
N GLN A 19 -4.74 -22.05 10.87
CA GLN A 19 -4.05 -21.31 9.81
C GLN A 19 -3.65 -19.91 10.30
N PHE A 20 -4.56 -19.19 10.95
CA PHE A 20 -4.25 -17.87 11.51
C PHE A 20 -3.20 -17.95 12.61
N LYS A 21 -3.28 -18.90 13.53
CA LYS A 21 -2.26 -19.09 14.59
C LYS A 21 -0.89 -19.42 14.01
N PHE A 22 -0.84 -20.32 13.02
CA PHE A 22 0.40 -20.67 12.34
C PHE A 22 1.02 -19.44 11.68
N LEU A 23 0.22 -18.66 10.95
CA LEU A 23 0.69 -17.44 10.32
C LEU A 23 1.16 -16.42 11.38
N ASP A 24 0.40 -16.21 12.45
CA ASP A 24 0.76 -15.26 13.50
C ASP A 24 2.09 -15.64 14.17
N GLU A 25 2.29 -16.93 14.46
CA GLU A 25 3.55 -17.47 14.98
C GLU A 25 4.68 -17.31 13.96
N LEU A 26 4.48 -17.69 12.70
CA LEU A 26 5.47 -17.51 11.65
C LEU A 26 5.90 -16.04 11.51
N PHE A 27 4.93 -15.12 11.52
CA PHE A 27 5.20 -13.68 11.46
C PHE A 27 5.87 -13.16 12.72
N SER A 28 5.63 -13.76 13.90
CA SER A 28 6.23 -13.36 15.17
C SER A 28 7.76 -13.58 15.21
N HIS A 29 8.27 -14.55 14.45
CA HIS A 29 9.71 -14.82 14.29
C HIS A 29 10.42 -13.91 13.28
N LEU A 30 9.68 -13.15 12.47
CA LEU A 30 10.28 -12.26 11.48
C LEU A 30 10.69 -10.91 12.09
N PRO A 31 11.79 -10.30 11.65
CA PRO A 31 12.10 -8.92 11.98
C PRO A 31 10.98 -7.95 11.54
N PRO A 32 10.74 -6.83 12.26
CA PRO A 32 9.66 -5.89 11.94
C PRO A 32 9.65 -5.39 10.49
N HIS A 33 10.83 -5.15 9.91
CA HIS A 33 10.95 -4.71 8.52
C HIS A 33 10.46 -5.78 7.51
N ARG A 34 10.75 -7.07 7.77
CA ARG A 34 10.29 -8.19 6.93
C ARG A 34 8.78 -8.41 7.04
N ARG A 35 8.21 -8.27 8.25
CA ARG A 35 6.75 -8.33 8.42
C ARG A 35 6.05 -7.25 7.59
N MET A 36 6.61 -6.04 7.57
CA MET A 36 6.05 -4.93 6.80
C MET A 36 6.17 -5.16 5.29
N GLU A 37 7.30 -5.70 4.81
CA GLU A 37 7.47 -6.10 3.40
C GLU A 37 6.45 -7.17 2.98
N LEU A 38 6.27 -8.22 3.80
CA LEU A 38 5.29 -9.27 3.52
C LEU A 38 3.86 -8.74 3.54
N ALA A 39 3.51 -7.88 4.51
CA ALA A 39 2.21 -7.22 4.53
C ALA A 39 1.97 -6.39 3.26
N GLU A 40 2.96 -5.61 2.81
CA GLU A 40 2.88 -4.86 1.55
C GLU A 40 2.70 -5.81 0.35
N HIS A 41 3.44 -6.91 0.29
CA HIS A 41 3.34 -7.89 -0.79
C HIS A 41 1.98 -8.61 -0.81
N SER A 42 1.50 -9.08 0.34
CA SER A 42 0.18 -9.69 0.48
C SER A 42 -0.92 -8.73 0.04
N MET A 43 -0.83 -7.44 0.39
CA MET A 43 -1.80 -6.43 -0.06
C MET A 43 -1.80 -6.26 -1.58
N HIS A 44 -0.65 -6.33 -2.24
CA HIS A 44 -0.59 -6.30 -3.71
C HIS A 44 -1.21 -7.53 -4.38
N LEU A 45 -1.22 -8.68 -3.70
CA LEU A 45 -1.84 -9.91 -4.18
C LEU A 45 -3.35 -9.94 -3.92
N THR A 46 -3.81 -9.40 -2.80
CA THR A 46 -5.23 -9.48 -2.40
C THR A 46 -6.07 -8.31 -2.88
N ILE A 47 -5.49 -7.14 -3.13
CA ILE A 47 -6.23 -5.95 -3.56
C ILE A 47 -6.13 -5.82 -5.08
N PRO A 48 -7.27 -5.81 -5.81
CA PRO A 48 -7.27 -5.65 -7.25
C PRO A 48 -6.52 -4.39 -7.70
N ARG A 49 -5.82 -4.48 -8.83
CA ARG A 49 -5.09 -3.34 -9.41
C ARG A 49 -6.01 -2.12 -9.66
N SER A 50 -7.27 -2.34 -10.03
CA SER A 50 -8.26 -1.27 -10.19
C SER A 50 -8.42 -0.42 -8.93
N ARG A 51 -8.50 -1.07 -7.76
CA ARG A 51 -8.62 -0.39 -6.47
C ARG A 51 -7.39 0.47 -6.15
N TRP A 52 -6.20 -0.01 -6.49
CA TRP A 52 -4.97 0.78 -6.35
C TRP A 52 -4.97 2.01 -7.27
N MET A 53 -5.44 1.88 -8.50
CA MET A 53 -5.56 3.01 -9.43
C MET A 53 -6.56 4.05 -8.94
N GLU A 54 -7.71 3.64 -8.40
CA GLU A 54 -8.69 4.56 -7.78
C GLU A 54 -8.08 5.37 -6.63
N ILE A 55 -7.28 4.71 -5.77
CA ILE A 55 -6.60 5.38 -4.65
C ILE A 55 -5.58 6.38 -5.17
N GLU A 56 -4.74 6.00 -6.15
CA GLU A 56 -3.75 6.90 -6.75
C GLU A 56 -4.41 8.12 -7.39
N ASP A 57 -5.46 7.91 -8.18
CA ASP A 57 -6.18 8.97 -8.86
C ASP A 57 -6.89 9.91 -7.89
N TRP A 58 -7.48 9.38 -6.81
CA TRP A 58 -8.03 10.20 -5.73
C TRP A 58 -6.96 11.04 -5.05
N MET A 59 -5.80 10.45 -4.71
CA MET A 59 -4.69 11.16 -4.08
C MET A 59 -4.16 12.27 -4.99
N GLU A 60 -4.03 11.97 -6.29
CA GLU A 60 -3.56 12.91 -7.30
C GLU A 60 -4.49 14.12 -7.41
N ARG A 61 -5.80 13.89 -7.59
CA ARG A 61 -6.81 14.95 -7.64
C ARG A 61 -6.80 15.82 -6.38
N ARG A 62 -6.53 15.22 -5.21
CA ARG A 62 -6.42 15.96 -3.95
C ARG A 62 -5.15 16.82 -3.89
N ILE A 63 -4.01 16.29 -4.34
CA ILE A 63 -2.73 17.01 -4.37
C ILE A 63 -2.77 18.18 -5.36
N VAL A 64 -3.36 17.98 -6.55
CA VAL A 64 -3.51 19.05 -7.57
C VAL A 64 -4.29 20.24 -7.01
N ARG A 65 -5.32 19.99 -6.20
CA ARG A 65 -6.11 21.05 -5.55
C ARG A 65 -5.41 21.67 -4.33
N LYS A 66 -4.61 20.91 -3.59
CA LYS A 66 -3.93 21.37 -2.36
C LYS A 66 -2.58 20.66 -2.18
N TYR A 67 -1.55 21.24 -2.77
CA TYR A 67 -0.21 20.65 -2.80
C TYR A 67 0.51 20.65 -1.43
N ASP A 68 0.14 21.55 -0.52
CA ASP A 68 0.78 21.70 0.81
C ASP A 68 0.52 20.53 1.76
N MET A 69 -0.40 19.64 1.41
CA MET A 69 -0.72 18.48 2.23
C MET A 69 0.50 17.55 2.36
N THR A 70 0.81 17.15 3.59
CA THR A 70 1.86 16.16 3.84
C THR A 70 1.39 14.76 3.43
N PRO A 71 2.28 13.84 3.02
CA PRO A 71 1.91 12.46 2.72
C PRO A 71 1.19 11.75 3.87
N ASN A 72 1.54 12.07 5.12
CA ASN A 72 0.87 11.53 6.32
C ASN A 72 -0.59 11.99 6.44
N GLN A 73 -0.85 13.28 6.19
CA GLN A 73 -2.21 13.83 6.20
C GLN A 73 -3.02 13.27 5.03
N LEU A 74 -2.44 13.22 3.83
CA LEU A 74 -3.11 12.70 2.64
C LEU A 74 -3.51 11.23 2.81
N ALA A 75 -2.59 10.41 3.33
CA ALA A 75 -2.89 9.01 3.64
C ALA A 75 -4.02 8.90 4.68
N GLY A 76 -3.98 9.68 5.76
CA GLY A 76 -5.04 9.66 6.79
C GLY A 76 -6.42 10.03 6.24
N ILE A 77 -6.50 11.07 5.40
CA ILE A 77 -7.77 11.47 4.77
C ILE A 77 -8.23 10.40 3.78
N CYS A 78 -7.30 9.85 2.97
CA CYS A 78 -7.61 8.79 2.02
C CYS A 78 -8.21 7.57 2.71
N MET A 79 -7.61 7.16 3.84
CA MET A 79 -8.10 6.03 4.64
C MET A 79 -9.52 6.24 5.13
N ASN A 80 -9.79 7.41 5.68
CA ASN A 80 -11.14 7.75 6.18
C ASN A 80 -12.16 7.80 5.03
N TYR A 81 -11.79 8.40 3.89
CA TYR A 81 -12.68 8.54 2.74
C TYR A 81 -12.97 7.20 2.04
N MET A 82 -11.93 6.39 1.82
CA MET A 82 -12.00 5.12 1.10
C MET A 82 -12.30 3.92 2.01
N LYS A 83 -12.51 4.14 3.32
CA LYS A 83 -12.72 3.12 4.35
C LYS A 83 -11.61 2.05 4.37
N ILE A 84 -10.36 2.49 4.31
CA ILE A 84 -9.19 1.60 4.30
C ILE A 84 -8.72 1.35 5.74
N ASP A 85 -8.35 0.09 6.04
CA ASP A 85 -7.88 -0.33 7.36
C ASP A 85 -6.65 0.47 7.85
N ARG A 86 -6.60 0.73 9.16
CA ARG A 86 -5.52 1.49 9.82
C ARG A 86 -4.14 0.89 9.62
N LYS A 87 -4.05 -0.44 9.52
CA LYS A 87 -2.81 -1.18 9.28
C LYS A 87 -2.18 -0.86 7.93
N MET A 88 -2.95 -0.35 6.97
CA MET A 88 -2.46 0.03 5.64
C MET A 88 -1.81 1.42 5.61
N ARG A 89 -1.82 2.17 6.72
CA ARG A 89 -1.28 3.53 6.77
C ARG A 89 0.16 3.64 6.27
N PRO A 90 1.12 2.78 6.67
CA PRO A 90 2.50 2.89 6.18
C PRO A 90 2.60 2.79 4.65
N LEU A 91 1.84 1.87 4.06
CA LEU A 91 1.78 1.68 2.61
C LEU A 91 1.15 2.89 1.91
N LEU A 92 0.06 3.43 2.44
CA LEU A 92 -0.59 4.61 1.88
C LEU A 92 0.28 5.86 1.99
N VAL A 93 1.11 5.99 3.02
CA VAL A 93 2.09 7.09 3.11
C VAL A 93 3.16 6.95 2.02
N LYS A 94 3.65 5.73 1.76
CA LYS A 94 4.59 5.45 0.66
C LYS A 94 3.96 5.75 -0.70
N LEU A 95 2.68 5.40 -0.88
CA LEU A 95 1.91 5.72 -2.09
C LEU A 95 1.75 7.24 -2.27
N ALA A 96 1.31 7.94 -1.22
CA ALA A 96 1.14 9.39 -1.22
C ALA A 96 2.44 10.14 -1.58
N ARG A 97 3.60 9.68 -1.09
CA ARG A 97 4.92 10.22 -1.47
C ARG A 97 5.16 10.08 -2.98
N ARG A 98 4.97 8.87 -3.53
CA ARG A 98 5.14 8.59 -4.97
C ARG A 98 4.21 9.45 -5.84
N VAL A 99 2.93 9.56 -5.46
CA VAL A 99 1.96 10.37 -6.19
C VAL A 99 2.36 11.85 -6.16
N LYS A 100 2.76 12.38 -4.99
CA LYS A 100 3.21 13.76 -4.85
C LYS A 100 4.45 14.05 -5.71
N ASP A 101 5.42 13.14 -5.73
CA ASP A 101 6.60 13.25 -6.59
C ASP A 101 6.23 13.25 -8.08
N ARG A 102 5.26 12.42 -8.48
CA ARG A 102 4.74 12.36 -9.86
C ARG A 102 4.08 13.67 -10.27
N VAL A 103 3.30 14.29 -9.39
CA VAL A 103 2.67 15.60 -9.63
C VAL A 103 3.72 16.70 -9.71
N ARG A 104 4.69 16.72 -8.78
CA ARG A 104 5.81 17.67 -8.78
C ARG A 104 6.57 17.65 -10.10
N LYS A 105 6.95 16.46 -10.57
CA LYS A 105 7.69 16.28 -11.83
C LYS A 105 6.88 16.75 -13.05
N ARG A 106 5.56 16.54 -13.05
CA ARG A 106 4.66 17.06 -14.10
C ARG A 106 4.61 18.57 -14.11
N ASN A 107 4.48 19.21 -12.94
CA ASN A 107 4.47 20.68 -12.85
C ASN A 107 5.80 21.31 -13.27
N GLN A 108 6.93 20.68 -12.93
CA GLN A 108 8.26 21.13 -13.35
C GLN A 108 8.48 21.01 -14.87
N LYS A 109 7.93 19.96 -15.51
CA LYS A 109 8.00 19.79 -16.97
C LYS A 109 7.00 20.67 -17.73
N GLY A 110 5.82 20.92 -17.16
CA GLY A 110 4.80 21.80 -17.74
C GLY A 110 5.14 23.29 -17.68
N GLY A 111 6.04 23.70 -16.77
CA GLY A 111 6.53 25.09 -16.68
C GLY A 111 7.55 25.50 -17.74
N SER A 112 8.03 24.59 -18.59
CA SER A 112 9.03 24.90 -19.63
C SER A 112 8.42 25.19 -21.02
N LEU A 113 7.09 25.18 -21.17
CA LEU A 113 6.41 25.43 -22.46
C LEU A 113 5.19 26.37 -22.35
N GLY A 114 5.13 27.20 -21.31
CA GLY A 114 4.05 28.18 -21.09
C GLY A 114 4.52 29.65 -21.09
N GLY A 115 5.67 29.94 -21.70
CA GLY A 115 6.17 31.30 -21.88
C GLY A 115 6.04 31.73 -23.33
N LYS A 116 4.82 32.03 -23.78
CA LYS A 116 4.48 32.99 -24.84
C LYS A 116 3.09 33.54 -24.60
#